data_AF-A0AA90S8X6-F1
#
_entry.id   AF-A0AA90S8X6-F1
#
_cell.length_a   1.000
_cell.length_b   1.000
_cell.length_c   1.000
_cell.angle_alpha   90.00
_cell.angle_beta   90.00
_cell.angle_gamma   90.00
#
_symmetry.space_group_name_H-M   'P 1'
#
loop_
_entity.id
_entity.type
_entity.pdbx_description
1 polymer ?
#
loop_
_entity_poly.entity_id
_entity_poly.type
_entity_poly.pdbx_seq_one_letter_code
_entity_poly.pdbx_strand_id
1 'polypeptide(L)'
;MTTRGRGLLGAGLLVLLPLTTACIEEGPTSHPADEDDVRTMTEGWTGVALPEDISLVTATYVSDFLDPSLSATFDARTADVDRFIGGLGPRRVRDYAPDCSSPPAPVVFTELPSAGPASEPASPQGLGDEAGGAPMPDILARRVGPGDLERCGKVTVVDARPRGTYVSVTAQLRPGDRSRVSLSVVTT
;
A
#
# COMPACT_ATOMS: atom_id res chain seq x y z
N MET A 1 -49.74 52.63 42.72
CA MET A 1 -48.70 53.63 43.04
C MET A 1 -47.82 53.06 44.15
N THR A 2 -46.49 53.10 43.94
CA THR A 2 -45.38 53.08 44.95
C THR A 2 -45.24 51.80 45.81
N THR A 3 -44.09 51.10 45.94
CA THR A 3 -42.68 51.46 45.66
C THR A 3 -41.75 50.21 45.63
N ARG A 4 -40.62 50.38 44.92
CA ARG A 4 -39.35 49.60 44.80
C ARG A 4 -38.83 48.97 46.12
N GLY A 5 -37.93 47.98 46.12
CA GLY A 5 -36.79 47.84 45.21
C GLY A 5 -35.94 46.57 45.34
N ARG A 6 -35.10 46.44 44.31
CA ARG A 6 -34.09 45.41 44.01
C ARG A 6 -32.98 45.34 45.07
N GLY A 7 -32.38 44.15 45.16
CA GLY A 7 -30.93 44.03 45.35
C GLY A 7 -30.52 42.94 46.34
N LEU A 8 -30.12 41.77 45.83
CA LEU A 8 -29.12 40.95 46.50
C LEU A 8 -28.20 40.33 45.44
N LEU A 9 -26.92 40.61 45.67
CA LEU A 9 -25.74 40.28 44.89
C LEU A 9 -25.34 38.80 45.02
N GLY A 10 -24.52 38.34 44.07
CA GLY A 10 -23.63 37.17 44.17
C GLY A 10 -24.09 36.03 43.28
N ALA A 11 -23.67 35.87 42.01
CA ALA A 11 -22.28 35.72 41.53
C ALA A 11 -21.46 34.78 42.44
N GLY A 12 -21.02 33.60 42.03
CA GLY A 12 -21.24 32.88 40.78
C GLY A 12 -20.93 31.41 41.02
N LEU A 13 -21.76 30.53 40.48
CA LEU A 13 -21.37 29.16 40.25
C LEU A 13 -21.01 29.07 38.77
N LEU A 14 -19.75 29.39 38.47
CA LEU A 14 -19.16 29.11 37.18
C LEU A 14 -19.08 27.58 37.10
N VAL A 15 -20.10 26.96 36.52
CA VAL A 15 -20.03 25.55 36.13
C VAL A 15 -19.04 25.52 34.97
N LEU A 16 -17.78 25.28 35.30
CA LEU A 16 -16.74 24.86 34.37
C LEU A 16 -17.18 23.51 33.81
N LEU A 17 -18.00 23.54 32.76
CA LEU A 17 -18.19 22.41 31.88
C LEU A 17 -16.79 22.03 31.39
N PRO A 18 -16.29 20.82 31.65
CA PRO A 18 -15.10 20.37 30.97
C PRO A 18 -15.49 20.27 29.50
N LEU A 19 -15.04 21.24 28.71
CA LEU A 19 -14.83 21.07 27.28
C LEU A 19 -13.76 19.99 27.17
N THR A 20 -14.15 18.73 27.31
CA THR A 20 -13.38 17.63 26.79
C THR A 20 -13.45 17.83 25.28
N THR A 21 -12.47 18.53 24.72
CA THR A 21 -12.05 18.34 23.35
C THR A 21 -11.69 16.85 23.25
N ALA A 22 -12.70 16.02 23.01
CA ALA A 22 -12.49 14.70 22.47
C ALA A 22 -11.89 14.97 21.10
N CYS A 23 -10.56 15.03 21.04
CA CYS A 23 -9.86 14.71 19.82
C CYS A 23 -10.34 13.31 19.50
N ILE A 24 -11.31 13.19 18.59
CA ILE A 24 -11.57 11.92 17.93
C ILE A 24 -10.28 11.72 17.14
N GLU A 25 -9.34 10.92 17.69
CA GLU A 25 -8.33 10.28 16.87
C GLU A 25 -9.11 9.34 15.95
N GLU A 26 -9.64 9.89 14.86
CA GLU A 26 -10.07 9.10 13.71
C GLU A 26 -8.79 8.49 13.17
N GLY A 27 -8.45 7.31 13.68
CA GLY A 27 -7.33 6.52 13.19
C GLY A 27 -7.48 6.20 11.71
N PRO A 28 -6.44 5.62 11.08
CA PRO A 28 -6.48 5.29 9.66
C PRO A 28 -7.73 4.48 9.33
N THR A 29 -8.54 5.00 8.41
CA THR A 29 -9.76 4.33 7.98
C THR A 29 -9.47 3.56 6.71
N SER A 30 -9.66 2.24 6.75
CA SER A 30 -9.54 1.36 5.59
C SER A 30 -10.87 1.24 4.85
N HIS A 31 -10.84 1.43 3.54
CA HIS A 31 -11.99 1.35 2.65
C HIS A 31 -11.72 0.30 1.57
N PRO A 32 -12.71 -0.54 1.21
CA PRO A 32 -12.59 -1.31 -0.02
C PRO A 32 -12.46 -0.34 -1.20
N ALA A 33 -11.59 -0.68 -2.14
CA ALA A 33 -11.44 0.07 -3.39
C ALA A 33 -11.89 -0.82 -4.54
N ASP A 34 -12.56 -0.23 -5.53
CA ASP A 34 -12.91 -0.92 -6.77
C ASP A 34 -11.84 -0.70 -7.86
N GLU A 35 -12.11 -1.19 -9.07
CA GLU A 35 -11.17 -1.11 -10.18
C GLU A 35 -10.88 0.33 -10.62
N ASP A 36 -11.92 1.17 -10.64
CA ASP A 36 -11.82 2.57 -11.06
C ASP A 36 -11.06 3.39 -10.01
N ASP A 37 -11.31 3.12 -8.72
CA ASP A 37 -10.54 3.68 -7.61
C ASP A 37 -9.05 3.36 -7.75
N VAL A 38 -8.72 2.08 -7.94
CA VAL A 38 -7.35 1.60 -8.06
C VAL A 38 -6.63 2.27 -9.24
N ARG A 39 -7.29 2.38 -10.39
CA ARG A 39 -6.75 3.07 -11.57
C ARG A 39 -6.52 4.55 -11.29
N THR A 40 -7.54 5.23 -10.82
CA THR A 40 -7.53 6.68 -10.60
C THR A 40 -6.48 7.08 -9.57
N MET A 41 -6.41 6.37 -8.44
CA MET A 41 -5.44 6.64 -7.39
C MET A 41 -4.01 6.30 -7.83
N THR A 42 -3.82 5.14 -8.49
CA THR A 42 -2.48 4.77 -8.99
C THR A 42 -1.96 5.79 -9.99
N GLU A 43 -2.77 6.19 -10.98
CA GLU A 43 -2.38 7.21 -11.95
C GLU A 43 -2.20 8.58 -11.28
N GLY A 44 -3.09 8.96 -10.37
CA GLY A 44 -3.02 10.22 -9.65
C GLY A 44 -1.73 10.38 -8.84
N TRP A 45 -1.32 9.32 -8.12
CA TRP A 45 -0.16 9.35 -7.24
C TRP A 45 1.15 9.10 -7.99
N THR A 46 1.18 8.13 -8.89
CA THR A 46 2.41 7.73 -9.60
C THR A 46 2.61 8.49 -10.92
N GLY A 47 1.55 9.02 -11.51
CA GLY A 47 1.56 9.54 -12.88
C GLY A 47 1.63 8.46 -13.97
N VAL A 48 1.44 7.18 -13.60
CA VAL A 48 1.51 6.03 -14.51
C VAL A 48 0.18 5.30 -14.46
N ALA A 49 -0.46 5.17 -15.63
CA ALA A 49 -1.72 4.45 -15.75
C ALA A 49 -1.53 2.93 -15.62
N LEU A 50 -2.44 2.28 -14.90
CA LEU A 50 -2.55 0.82 -14.88
C LEU A 50 -3.07 0.28 -16.22
N PRO A 51 -2.82 -1.00 -16.55
CA PRO A 51 -3.36 -1.64 -17.75
C PRO A 51 -4.88 -1.50 -17.87
N GLU A 52 -5.44 -1.22 -19.05
CA GLU A 52 -6.90 -1.10 -19.26
C GLU A 52 -7.68 -2.40 -19.01
N ASP A 53 -7.04 -3.56 -19.08
CA ASP A 53 -7.66 -4.86 -18.85
C ASP A 53 -7.08 -5.50 -17.59
N ILE A 54 -7.43 -4.96 -16.42
CA ILE A 54 -7.18 -5.64 -15.14
C ILE A 54 -8.41 -6.42 -14.71
N SER A 55 -8.20 -7.49 -13.96
CA SER A 55 -9.25 -8.22 -13.26
C SER A 55 -8.93 -8.14 -11.78
N LEU A 56 -9.64 -7.26 -11.07
CA LEU A 56 -9.39 -7.01 -9.66
C LEU A 56 -9.76 -8.23 -8.80
N VAL A 57 -8.84 -8.65 -7.93
CA VAL A 57 -9.06 -9.73 -6.95
C VAL A 57 -9.44 -9.13 -5.60
N THR A 58 -8.64 -8.15 -5.14
CA THR A 58 -8.88 -7.41 -3.90
C THR A 58 -8.23 -6.04 -4.01
N ALA A 59 -8.82 -5.03 -3.38
CA ALA A 59 -8.13 -3.78 -3.12
C ALA A 59 -8.63 -3.12 -1.85
N THR A 60 -7.73 -2.38 -1.22
CA THR A 60 -8.00 -1.63 -0.01
C THR A 60 -7.23 -0.32 -0.08
N TYR A 61 -7.94 0.76 0.18
CA TYR A 61 -7.38 2.09 0.36
C TYR A 61 -7.41 2.43 1.84
N VAL A 62 -6.30 2.93 2.38
CA VAL A 62 -6.22 3.47 3.73
C VAL A 62 -6.14 4.98 3.62
N SER A 63 -7.18 5.66 4.07
CA SER A 63 -7.17 7.11 4.24
C SER A 63 -6.51 7.44 5.57
N ASP A 64 -5.19 7.58 5.56
CA ASP A 64 -4.44 8.22 6.63
C ASP A 64 -4.16 9.68 6.21
N PHE A 65 -4.20 10.60 7.16
CA PHE A 65 -3.92 12.01 6.90
C PHE A 65 -2.44 12.24 6.55
N LEU A 66 -1.53 11.44 7.11
CA LEU A 66 -0.10 11.57 6.88
C LEU A 66 0.37 10.67 5.74
N ASP A 67 -0.04 9.40 5.76
CA ASP A 67 0.49 8.38 4.85
C ASP A 67 -0.64 7.59 4.16
N PRO A 68 -1.41 8.21 3.23
CA PRO A 68 -2.41 7.47 2.48
C PRO A 68 -1.75 6.34 1.68
N SER A 69 -2.41 5.18 1.67
CA SER A 69 -1.89 4.00 0.96
C SER A 69 -2.97 3.23 0.23
N LEU A 70 -2.57 2.61 -0.87
CA LEU A 70 -3.39 1.74 -1.68
C LEU A 70 -2.69 0.37 -1.77
N SER A 71 -3.42 -0.69 -1.48
CA SER A 71 -3.02 -2.06 -1.75
C SER A 71 -4.02 -2.70 -2.70
N ALA A 72 -3.55 -3.35 -3.76
CA ALA A 72 -4.40 -4.01 -4.72
C ALA A 72 -3.76 -5.29 -5.25
N THR A 73 -4.56 -6.33 -5.47
CA THR A 73 -4.15 -7.54 -6.19
C THR A 73 -5.07 -7.71 -7.39
N PHE A 74 -4.49 -7.89 -8.57
CA PHE A 74 -5.22 -8.03 -9.82
C PHE A 74 -4.48 -8.93 -10.82
N ASP A 75 -5.21 -9.48 -11.77
CA ASP A 75 -4.65 -10.16 -12.93
C ASP A 75 -4.65 -9.21 -14.14
N ALA A 76 -3.56 -9.16 -14.91
CA ALA A 76 -3.46 -8.34 -16.11
C ALA A 76 -2.59 -9.04 -17.16
N ARG A 77 -2.71 -8.66 -18.44
CA ARG A 77 -1.83 -9.21 -19.48
C ARG A 77 -0.37 -8.88 -19.18
N THR A 78 0.51 -9.87 -19.26
CA THR A 78 1.93 -9.73 -18.88
C THR A 78 2.63 -8.57 -19.60
N ALA A 79 2.39 -8.41 -20.90
CA ALA A 79 2.98 -7.32 -21.67
C ALA A 79 2.54 -5.91 -21.20
N ASP A 80 1.33 -5.80 -20.63
CA ASP A 80 0.83 -4.53 -20.10
C ASP A 80 1.39 -4.27 -18.69
N VAL A 81 1.59 -5.32 -17.89
CA VAL A 81 2.32 -5.24 -16.61
C VAL A 81 3.75 -4.78 -16.83
N ASP A 82 4.44 -5.34 -17.84
CA ASP A 82 5.80 -4.92 -18.21
C ASP A 82 5.85 -3.45 -18.62
N ARG A 83 4.84 -2.99 -19.38
CA ARG A 83 4.72 -1.58 -19.77
C ARG A 83 4.50 -0.66 -18.57
N PHE A 84 3.62 -1.06 -17.66
CA PHE A 84 3.37 -0.32 -16.41
C PHE A 84 4.65 -0.20 -15.58
N ILE A 85 5.31 -1.33 -15.30
CA ILE A 85 6.61 -1.37 -14.58
C ILE A 85 7.65 -0.50 -15.30
N GLY A 86 7.67 -0.53 -16.64
CA GLY A 86 8.48 0.33 -17.48
C GLY A 86 8.24 1.83 -17.25
N GLY A 87 6.98 2.22 -17.13
CA GLY A 87 6.51 3.59 -16.94
C GLY A 87 6.84 4.19 -15.57
N LEU A 88 7.08 3.36 -14.54
CA LEU A 88 7.47 3.83 -13.20
C LEU A 88 8.83 4.54 -13.17
N GLY A 89 9.62 4.48 -14.25
CA GLY A 89 10.91 5.15 -14.36
C GLY A 89 12.04 4.39 -13.66
N PRO A 90 13.01 5.09 -13.02
CA PRO A 90 14.08 4.48 -12.24
C PRO A 90 13.52 3.60 -11.11
N ARG A 91 14.03 2.38 -11.02
CA ARG A 91 13.44 1.33 -10.18
C ARG A 91 14.45 0.24 -9.85
N ARG A 92 14.28 -0.36 -8.67
CA ARG A 92 15.01 -1.55 -8.26
C ARG A 92 14.16 -2.78 -8.57
N VAL A 93 14.74 -3.74 -9.27
CA VAL A 93 14.08 -5.00 -9.64
C VAL A 93 14.82 -6.16 -8.99
N ARG A 94 14.08 -7.02 -8.29
CA ARG A 94 14.59 -8.21 -7.60
C ARG A 94 13.72 -9.40 -7.93
N ASP A 95 14.36 -10.52 -8.26
CA ASP A 95 13.68 -11.76 -8.55
C ASP A 95 13.82 -12.72 -7.37
N TYR A 96 12.74 -13.43 -7.05
CA TYR A 96 12.69 -14.40 -5.97
C TYR A 96 12.17 -15.75 -6.48
N ALA A 97 12.88 -16.82 -6.14
CA ALA A 97 12.44 -18.19 -6.36
C ALA A 97 11.82 -18.77 -5.09
N PRO A 98 10.62 -19.37 -5.15
CA PRO A 98 10.06 -20.13 -4.04
C PRO A 98 10.76 -21.49 -3.90
N ASP A 99 11.04 -21.89 -2.67
CA ASP A 99 11.35 -23.27 -2.30
C ASP A 99 10.07 -23.97 -1.81
N CYS A 100 9.57 -24.88 -2.63
CA CYS A 100 8.41 -25.71 -2.35
C CYS A 100 8.78 -27.19 -2.11
N SER A 101 10.05 -27.49 -1.85
CA SER A 101 10.53 -28.87 -1.69
C SER A 101 10.02 -29.57 -0.43
N SER A 102 9.60 -28.82 0.59
CA SER A 102 9.23 -29.35 1.92
C SER A 102 7.80 -28.98 2.36
N PRO A 103 6.75 -29.44 1.68
CA PRO A 103 5.38 -29.29 2.19
C PRO A 103 5.18 -30.12 3.48
N PRO A 104 4.43 -29.62 4.49
CA PRO A 104 3.54 -28.47 4.48
C PRO A 104 4.18 -27.13 4.94
N ALA A 105 5.51 -27.06 5.10
CA ALA A 105 6.18 -25.88 5.67
C ALA A 105 5.88 -24.57 4.90
N PRO A 106 6.02 -23.39 5.54
CA PRO A 106 5.94 -22.10 4.87
C PRO A 106 6.90 -22.06 3.67
N VAL A 107 6.46 -21.41 2.58
CA VAL A 107 7.33 -21.23 1.41
C VAL A 107 8.44 -20.27 1.77
N VAL A 108 9.67 -20.69 1.49
CA VAL A 108 10.84 -19.83 1.64
C VAL A 108 11.17 -19.22 0.29
N PHE A 109 11.40 -17.92 0.24
CA PHE A 109 11.80 -17.22 -0.98
C PHE A 109 13.29 -16.88 -0.94
N THR A 110 14.01 -17.25 -2.00
CA THR A 110 15.43 -16.91 -2.15
C THR A 110 15.59 -15.88 -3.28
N GLU A 111 16.31 -14.80 -3.00
CA GLU A 111 16.66 -13.81 -4.02
C GLU A 111 17.59 -14.44 -5.06
N LEU A 112 17.22 -14.32 -6.32
CA LEU A 112 18.02 -14.75 -7.45
C LEU A 112 19.00 -13.63 -7.84
N PRO A 113 20.21 -13.97 -8.28
CA PRO A 113 21.13 -12.98 -8.80
C PRO A 113 20.52 -12.26 -10.00
N SER A 114 20.33 -10.94 -9.89
CA SER A 114 19.76 -10.11 -10.95
C SER A 114 20.70 -10.07 -12.17
N ALA A 115 20.16 -10.34 -13.36
CA ALA A 115 20.92 -10.35 -14.61
C ALA A 115 21.16 -8.95 -15.23
N GLY A 116 20.77 -7.86 -14.55
CA GLY A 116 20.80 -6.50 -15.11
C GLY A 116 21.34 -5.45 -14.13
N PRO A 117 21.82 -4.30 -14.65
CA PRO A 117 22.27 -3.20 -13.80
C PRO A 117 21.08 -2.65 -13.01
N ALA A 118 21.23 -2.55 -11.69
CA ALA A 118 20.30 -1.84 -10.84
C ALA A 118 20.19 -0.39 -11.35
N SER A 119 19.02 -0.01 -11.86
CA SER A 119 18.75 1.38 -12.23
C SER A 119 18.28 2.14 -10.98
N GLU A 120 19.18 2.28 -10.00
CA GLU A 120 18.87 2.83 -8.68
C GLU A 120 18.83 4.37 -8.67
N PRO A 121 17.85 4.94 -7.99
CA PRO A 121 18.07 5.91 -6.93
C PRO A 121 18.09 5.17 -5.58
N ALA A 122 18.94 5.61 -4.66
CA ALA A 122 19.20 4.99 -3.36
C ALA A 122 17.92 4.60 -2.61
N SER A 123 17.95 3.42 -1.99
CA SER A 123 16.96 3.05 -0.97
C SER A 123 16.88 4.17 0.08
N PRO A 124 15.69 4.70 0.43
CA PRO A 124 15.57 5.53 1.62
C PRO A 124 16.07 4.71 2.82
N GLN A 125 17.07 5.21 3.53
CA GLN A 125 17.22 4.82 4.93
C GLN A 125 15.94 5.31 5.63
N GLY A 126 15.07 4.38 6.04
CA GLY A 126 13.88 4.69 6.84
C GLY A 126 12.51 4.34 6.23
N LEU A 127 12.43 3.71 5.06
CA LEU A 127 11.17 3.19 4.49
C LEU A 127 11.24 1.69 4.13
N GLY A 128 12.28 1.00 4.61
CA GLY A 128 12.38 -0.46 4.61
C GLY A 128 11.52 -1.13 5.69
N ASP A 129 10.75 -0.35 6.45
CA ASP A 129 9.99 -0.79 7.62
C ASP A 129 8.46 -0.70 7.44
N GLU A 130 7.96 -0.30 6.28
CA GLU A 130 6.51 -0.19 6.02
C GLU A 130 5.82 -1.50 5.59
N ALA A 131 6.29 -2.58 6.22
CA ALA A 131 5.50 -3.76 6.55
C ALA A 131 6.04 -4.35 7.87
N GLY A 132 6.24 -3.52 8.90
CA GLY A 132 6.63 -3.95 10.25
C GLY A 132 8.05 -4.49 10.39
N GLY A 133 9.01 -3.98 9.60
CA GLY A 133 10.42 -4.39 9.66
C GLY A 133 10.70 -5.84 9.25
N ALA A 134 9.73 -6.51 8.61
CA ALA A 134 9.89 -7.88 8.17
C ALA A 134 10.77 -7.96 6.91
N PRO A 135 11.74 -8.90 6.84
CA PRO A 135 12.54 -9.08 5.64
C PRO A 135 11.66 -9.49 4.45
N MET A 136 12.01 -9.05 3.24
CA MET A 136 11.20 -9.27 2.02
C MET A 136 10.72 -10.72 1.82
N PRO A 137 11.54 -11.77 2.07
CA PRO A 137 11.07 -13.15 1.99
C PRO A 137 9.86 -13.47 2.88
N ASP A 138 9.77 -12.87 4.07
CA ASP A 138 8.64 -13.05 4.98
C ASP A 138 7.39 -12.34 4.46
N ILE A 139 7.55 -11.15 3.85
CA ILE A 139 6.46 -10.43 3.18
C ILE A 139 5.89 -11.28 2.04
N LEU A 140 6.76 -11.86 1.20
CA LEU A 140 6.34 -12.72 0.09
C LEU A 140 5.61 -13.98 0.59
N ALA A 141 6.12 -14.63 1.65
CA ALA A 141 5.46 -15.77 2.27
C ALA A 141 4.05 -15.41 2.79
N ARG A 142 3.89 -14.19 3.35
CA ARG A 142 2.58 -13.68 3.78
C ARG A 142 1.63 -13.35 2.64
N ARG A 143 2.09 -12.94 1.46
CA ARG A 143 1.21 -12.69 0.29
C ARG A 143 0.72 -14.00 -0.36
N VAL A 144 1.51 -15.05 -0.26
CA VAL A 144 1.11 -16.39 -0.74
C VAL A 144 0.06 -17.03 0.17
N GLY A 145 0.19 -16.88 1.49
CA GLY A 145 -0.72 -17.47 2.48
C GLY A 145 -2.23 -17.24 2.25
N PRO A 146 -2.69 -15.99 2.06
CA PRO A 146 -4.10 -15.67 1.80
C PRO A 146 -4.53 -15.95 0.35
N GLY A 147 -3.61 -16.35 -0.54
CA GLY A 147 -3.89 -16.62 -1.94
C GLY A 147 -3.76 -15.42 -2.88
N ASP A 148 -3.19 -14.31 -2.41
CA ASP A 148 -2.93 -13.13 -3.27
C ASP A 148 -1.91 -13.46 -4.35
N LEU A 149 -1.00 -14.40 -4.09
CA LEU A 149 -0.03 -14.93 -5.05
C LEU A 149 -0.04 -16.47 -5.03
N GLU A 150 0.32 -17.10 -6.14
CA GLU A 150 0.48 -18.55 -6.21
C GLU A 150 1.67 -19.03 -5.39
N ARG A 151 1.48 -20.13 -4.65
CA ARG A 151 2.45 -20.60 -3.67
C ARG A 151 3.85 -20.90 -4.21
N CYS A 152 3.94 -21.47 -5.41
CA CYS A 152 5.19 -21.94 -5.99
C CYS A 152 5.55 -21.21 -7.29
N GLY A 153 5.02 -19.99 -7.48
CA GLY A 153 5.38 -19.13 -8.61
C GLY A 153 6.62 -18.28 -8.31
N LYS A 154 7.52 -18.14 -9.29
CA LYS A 154 8.59 -17.13 -9.25
C LYS A 154 7.96 -15.74 -9.11
N VAL A 155 8.56 -14.88 -8.31
CA VAL A 155 8.04 -13.54 -8.05
C VAL A 155 9.10 -12.50 -8.41
N THR A 156 8.67 -11.41 -9.04
CA THR A 156 9.50 -10.24 -9.30
C THR A 156 8.97 -9.09 -8.45
N VAL A 157 9.84 -8.53 -7.61
CA VAL A 157 9.57 -7.34 -6.80
C VAL A 157 10.21 -6.14 -7.46
N VAL A 158 9.41 -5.11 -7.68
CA VAL A 158 9.83 -3.83 -8.24
C VAL A 158 9.53 -2.72 -7.25
N ASP A 159 10.55 -2.01 -6.82
CA ASP A 159 10.42 -0.84 -5.97
C ASP A 159 10.81 0.41 -6.78
N ALA A 160 9.94 1.41 -6.79
CA ALA A 160 10.10 2.64 -7.56
C ALA A 160 9.64 3.87 -6.77
N ARG A 161 10.09 5.05 -7.22
CA ARG A 161 9.67 6.35 -6.65
C ARG A 161 9.18 7.34 -7.70
N PRO A 162 8.17 6.99 -8.50
CA PRO A 162 7.61 7.94 -9.45
C PRO A 162 7.02 9.13 -8.68
N ARG A 163 7.43 10.34 -9.05
CA ARG A 163 6.94 11.61 -8.44
C ARG A 163 7.11 11.72 -6.91
N GLY A 164 8.02 10.95 -6.32
CA GLY A 164 8.25 10.95 -4.87
C GLY A 164 7.37 9.96 -4.08
N THR A 165 6.33 9.40 -4.70
CA THR A 165 5.47 8.34 -4.13
C THR A 165 6.20 7.02 -4.12
N TYR A 166 6.15 6.28 -3.01
CA TYR A 166 6.71 4.93 -2.96
C TYR A 166 5.76 3.92 -3.61
N VAL A 167 6.27 3.13 -4.54
CA VAL A 167 5.52 2.07 -5.22
C VAL A 167 6.29 0.77 -5.07
N SER A 168 5.63 -0.26 -4.54
CA SER A 168 6.13 -1.64 -4.54
C SER A 168 5.17 -2.53 -5.33
N VAL A 169 5.69 -3.15 -6.39
CA VAL A 169 4.96 -4.09 -7.24
C VAL A 169 5.54 -5.46 -7.02
N THR A 170 4.73 -6.41 -6.59
CA THR A 170 5.09 -7.83 -6.51
C THR A 170 4.31 -8.58 -7.58
N ALA A 171 4.99 -9.05 -8.62
CA ALA A 171 4.35 -9.69 -9.77
C ALA A 171 4.81 -11.14 -9.96
N GLN A 172 3.86 -12.03 -10.26
CA GLN A 172 4.13 -13.36 -10.77
C GLN A 172 3.94 -13.35 -12.28
N LEU A 173 5.06 -13.11 -12.97
CA LEU A 173 5.06 -12.94 -14.41
C LEU A 173 4.88 -14.29 -15.12
N ARG A 174 3.86 -14.39 -15.99
CA ARG A 174 3.57 -15.58 -16.79
C ARG A 174 3.69 -15.27 -18.29
N PRO A 175 4.82 -15.58 -18.92
CA PRO A 175 5.04 -15.26 -20.33
C PRO A 175 3.91 -15.77 -21.23
N GLY A 176 3.30 -14.89 -22.02
CA GLY A 176 2.25 -15.23 -22.97
C GLY A 176 0.84 -15.34 -22.40
N ASP A 177 0.65 -15.10 -21.09
CA ASP A 177 -0.65 -15.17 -20.43
C ASP A 177 -0.89 -13.92 -19.54
N ARG A 178 -1.89 -13.98 -18.66
CA ARG A 178 -2.11 -13.03 -17.58
C ARG A 178 -1.15 -13.29 -16.42
N SER A 179 -0.53 -12.23 -15.95
CA SER A 179 0.27 -12.21 -14.72
C SER A 179 -0.58 -11.75 -13.55
N ARG A 180 -0.31 -12.31 -12.37
CA ARG A 180 -0.88 -11.81 -11.13
C ARG A 180 0.03 -10.75 -10.53
N VAL A 181 -0.54 -9.62 -10.15
CA VAL A 181 0.17 -8.47 -9.63
C VAL A 181 -0.42 -8.09 -8.29
N SER A 182 0.44 -7.90 -7.30
CA SER A 182 0.12 -7.31 -6.02
C SER A 182 0.85 -5.97 -5.90
N LEU A 183 0.09 -4.89 -5.97
CA LEU A 183 0.52 -3.50 -5.96
C LEU A 183 0.36 -2.92 -4.56
N SER A 184 1.35 -2.14 -4.13
CA SER A 184 1.27 -1.27 -2.96
C SER A 184 1.81 0.10 -3.34
N VAL A 185 1.02 1.14 -3.07
CA VAL A 185 1.40 2.53 -3.29
C VAL A 185 1.22 3.28 -1.98
N VAL A 186 2.25 4.01 -1.56
CA VAL A 186 2.24 4.84 -0.35
C VAL A 186 2.69 6.24 -0.73
N THR A 187 1.86 7.23 -0.41
CA THR A 187 2.21 8.64 -0.57
C THR A 187 2.83 9.14 0.72
N THR A 188 4.12 9.48 0.67
CA THR A 188 4.90 10.08 1.77
C THR A 188 5.30 11.50 1.42
#